data_AF-A0A496RAZ6-F1
#
_entry.id   AF-A0A496RAZ6-F1
#
_cell.length_a   1.000
_cell.length_b   1.000
_cell.length_c   1.000
_cell.angle_alpha   90.00
_cell.angle_beta   90.00
_cell.angle_gamma   90.00
#
_symmetry.space_group_name_H-M   'P 1'
#
loop_
_entity.id
_entity.type
_entity.pdbx_description
1 polymer ?
#
loop_
_entity_poly.entity_id
_entity_poly.type
_entity_poly.pdbx_seq_one_letter_code
_entity_poly.pdbx_strand_id
1 'polypeptide(L)'
;MNKILKSITIISGLAFLFFLFLSVRMLVQTPFAAKEEFSRVEEREFHYALFLPVTNQSFFQRLREGALDAAAAKNCAVTFHSIYADPESLSMVQYSGFNGIGLYLYENDEKTMDLLKTIQNKGIPIVQIENEIIQGPATFLIGTNNFNVGKGIGSLALQTGFNSLNMVLVYSRKNPGVYSDATLIEMGIKNVLKDKLAMLRRETASLLLIPT
;
A
#
# COMPACT_ATOMS: atom_id res chain seq x y z
N MET A 1 -1.46 -56.14 -43.50
CA MET A 1 -1.13 -54.98 -42.64
C MET A 1 0.32 -54.59 -42.89
N ASN A 2 0.52 -53.48 -43.62
CA ASN A 2 1.76 -53.18 -44.34
C ASN A 2 2.96 -53.06 -43.39
N LYS A 3 4.07 -53.73 -43.74
CA LYS A 3 5.35 -53.66 -42.99
C LYS A 3 5.78 -52.21 -42.75
N ILE A 4 5.48 -51.33 -43.70
CA ILE A 4 5.71 -49.88 -43.63
C ILE A 4 4.97 -49.24 -42.45
N LEU A 5 3.71 -49.60 -42.22
CA LEU A 5 2.89 -49.03 -41.14
C LEU A 5 3.44 -49.43 -39.76
N LYS A 6 3.93 -50.68 -39.61
CA LYS A 6 4.58 -51.16 -38.39
C LYS A 6 5.89 -50.40 -38.11
N SER A 7 6.70 -50.16 -39.14
CA SER A 7 7.94 -49.39 -38.99
C SER A 7 7.67 -47.95 -38.58
N ILE A 8 6.64 -47.30 -39.12
CA ILE A 8 6.25 -45.93 -38.75
C ILE A 8 5.83 -45.85 -37.27
N THR A 9 5.03 -46.81 -36.78
CA THR A 9 4.61 -46.82 -35.37
C THR A 9 5.79 -47.00 -34.42
N ILE A 10 6.75 -47.86 -34.77
CA ILE A 10 7.96 -48.08 -33.96
C ILE A 10 8.83 -46.82 -33.93
N ILE A 11 9.04 -46.17 -35.08
CA ILE A 11 9.83 -44.92 -35.17
C ILE A 11 9.16 -43.80 -34.37
N SER A 12 7.83 -43.67 -34.46
CA SER A 12 7.07 -42.69 -33.69
C SER A 12 7.18 -42.91 -32.17
N GLY A 13 7.09 -44.17 -31.72
CA GLY A 13 7.28 -44.52 -30.31
C GLY A 13 8.69 -44.20 -29.79
N LEU A 14 9.73 -44.49 -30.60
CA LEU A 14 11.11 -44.15 -30.28
C LEU A 14 11.34 -42.63 -30.22
N ALA A 15 10.78 -41.89 -31.18
CA ALA A 15 10.84 -40.43 -31.19
C ALA A 15 10.16 -39.84 -29.95
N PHE A 16 8.98 -40.35 -29.57
CA PHE A 16 8.27 -39.93 -28.37
C PHE A 16 9.10 -40.16 -27.10
N LEU A 17 9.71 -41.34 -26.95
CA LEU A 17 10.58 -41.63 -25.81
C LEU A 17 11.81 -40.72 -25.76
N PHE A 18 12.39 -40.41 -26.93
CA PHE A 18 13.51 -39.47 -27.02
C PHE A 18 13.11 -38.06 -26.59
N PHE A 19 11.97 -37.55 -27.05
CA PHE A 19 11.46 -36.23 -26.64
C PHE A 19 11.06 -36.19 -25.17
N LEU A 20 10.46 -37.28 -24.64
CA LEU A 20 10.15 -37.40 -23.22
C LEU A 20 11.42 -37.33 -22.36
N PHE A 21 12.46 -38.07 -22.76
CA PHE A 21 13.75 -38.02 -22.08
C PHE A 21 14.39 -36.63 -22.14
N LEU A 22 14.33 -35.95 -23.29
CA LEU A 22 14.83 -34.59 -23.45
C LEU A 22 14.07 -33.60 -22.57
N SER A 23 12.74 -33.75 -22.48
CA SER A 23 11.85 -32.91 -21.65
C SER A 23 12.16 -33.09 -20.16
N VAL A 24 12.27 -34.34 -19.68
CA VAL A 24 12.64 -34.62 -18.28
C VAL A 24 14.04 -34.10 -17.98
N ARG A 25 15.00 -34.29 -18.89
CA ARG A 25 16.35 -33.76 -18.74
C ARG A 25 16.37 -32.24 -18.66
N MET A 26 15.61 -31.55 -19.53
CA MET A 26 15.45 -30.10 -19.47
C MET A 26 14.83 -29.67 -18.14
N LEU A 27 13.81 -30.36 -17.65
CA LEU A 27 13.16 -30.08 -16.36
C LEU A 27 14.09 -30.30 -15.15
N VAL A 28 15.02 -31.26 -15.25
CA VAL A 28 16.04 -31.50 -14.21
C VAL A 28 17.21 -30.52 -14.31
N GLN A 29 17.53 -30.04 -15.53
CA GLN A 29 18.62 -29.09 -15.78
C GLN A 29 18.20 -27.63 -15.68
N THR A 30 16.90 -27.32 -15.62
CA THR A 30 16.43 -25.97 -15.35
C THR A 30 16.81 -25.57 -13.91
N PRO A 31 17.12 -24.29 -13.67
CA PRO A 31 17.48 -23.77 -12.36
C PRO A 31 16.35 -23.87 -11.31
N PHE A 32 15.17 -24.39 -11.68
CA PHE A 32 14.12 -24.76 -10.73
C PHE A 32 14.44 -26.04 -9.93
N ALA A 33 15.26 -26.94 -10.46
CA ALA A 33 15.67 -28.19 -9.79
C ALA A 33 17.16 -28.21 -9.38
N ALA A 34 17.97 -27.33 -9.96
CA ALA A 34 19.27 -27.02 -9.39
C ALA A 34 19.02 -26.34 -8.04
N LYS A 35 19.35 -27.07 -6.98
CA LYS A 35 19.47 -26.59 -5.62
C LYS A 35 20.49 -25.44 -5.63
N GLU A 36 20.05 -24.25 -6.03
CA GLU A 36 20.78 -23.03 -5.71
C GLU A 36 21.08 -23.11 -4.23
N GLU A 37 22.28 -22.72 -3.84
CA GLU A 37 22.58 -22.39 -2.47
C GLU A 37 21.61 -21.28 -2.07
N PHE A 38 20.40 -21.67 -1.65
CA PHE A 38 19.53 -20.87 -0.84
C PHE A 38 20.36 -20.61 0.40
N SER A 39 21.11 -19.50 0.36
CA SER A 39 21.21 -18.60 1.50
C SER A 39 19.86 -18.69 2.17
N ARG A 40 19.76 -19.42 3.29
CA ARG A 40 18.48 -19.80 3.91
C ARG A 40 17.57 -18.59 3.80
N VAL A 41 16.61 -18.62 2.88
CA VAL A 41 15.56 -17.61 2.85
C VAL A 41 14.80 -17.98 4.11
N GLU A 42 15.12 -17.27 5.20
CA GLU A 42 14.46 -17.49 6.47
C GLU A 42 12.97 -17.38 6.19
N GLU A 43 12.28 -18.51 6.32
CA GLU A 43 10.85 -18.58 6.10
C GLU A 43 10.20 -17.61 7.09
N ARG A 44 9.65 -16.52 6.56
CA ARG A 44 8.98 -15.50 7.35
C ARG A 44 7.61 -16.04 7.73
N GLU A 45 7.28 -15.96 9.01
CA GLU A 45 6.03 -16.54 9.56
C GLU A 45 4.78 -15.84 9.03
N PHE A 46 4.90 -14.54 8.71
CA PHE A 46 3.79 -13.72 8.22
C PHE A 46 4.18 -12.94 6.99
N HIS A 47 3.21 -12.67 6.13
CA HIS A 47 3.35 -11.89 4.91
C HIS A 47 2.26 -10.82 4.82
N TYR A 48 2.67 -9.56 4.76
CA TYR A 48 1.79 -8.40 4.64
C TYR A 48 1.99 -7.68 3.31
N ALA A 49 0.95 -7.00 2.84
CA ALA A 49 1.02 -6.16 1.64
C ALA A 49 0.68 -4.70 1.98
N LEU A 50 1.48 -3.75 1.49
CA LEU A 50 1.20 -2.32 1.59
C LEU A 50 0.87 -1.74 0.21
N PHE A 51 -0.31 -1.16 0.08
CA PHE A 51 -0.79 -0.48 -1.11
C PHE A 51 -0.60 1.02 -0.93
N LEU A 52 0.40 1.57 -1.64
CA LEU A 52 0.81 2.96 -1.53
C LEU A 52 0.75 3.67 -2.89
N PRO A 53 0.55 4.99 -2.93
CA PRO A 53 0.73 5.78 -4.15
C PRO A 53 2.16 5.68 -4.70
N VAL A 54 2.30 5.71 -6.03
CA VAL A 54 3.61 5.82 -6.68
C VAL A 54 4.02 7.28 -6.70
N THR A 55 4.82 7.67 -5.71
CA THR A 55 5.33 9.03 -5.60
C THR A 55 6.69 9.02 -4.92
N ASN A 56 7.54 9.96 -5.33
CA ASN A 56 8.87 10.18 -4.75
C ASN A 56 8.82 11.10 -3.52
N GLN A 57 7.63 11.33 -2.96
CA GLN A 57 7.49 12.12 -1.75
C GLN A 57 8.20 11.43 -0.57
N SER A 58 8.98 12.22 0.16
CA SER A 58 9.74 11.78 1.34
C SER A 58 8.88 11.08 2.40
N PHE A 59 7.59 11.44 2.49
CA PHE A 59 6.61 10.80 3.36
C PHE A 59 6.48 9.29 3.06
N PHE A 60 6.23 8.91 1.80
CA PHE A 60 6.03 7.51 1.44
C PHE A 60 7.32 6.70 1.47
N GLN A 61 8.46 7.34 1.21
CA GLN A 61 9.75 6.70 1.41
C GLN A 61 9.95 6.33 2.89
N ARG A 62 9.75 7.28 3.81
CA ARG A 62 9.86 7.02 5.26
C ARG A 62 8.85 5.98 5.75
N LEU A 63 7.64 5.97 5.18
CA LEU A 63 6.64 4.96 5.49
C LEU A 63 7.11 3.56 5.08
N ARG A 64 7.71 3.41 3.89
CA ARG A 64 8.29 2.13 3.44
C ARG A 64 9.46 1.69 4.31
N GLU A 65 10.36 2.61 4.63
CA GLU A 65 11.50 2.35 5.54
C GLU A 65 10.99 1.86 6.91
N GLY A 66 10.03 2.57 7.51
CA GLY A 66 9.43 2.15 8.79
C GLY A 66 8.71 0.80 8.73
N ALA A 67 8.04 0.49 7.61
CA ALA A 67 7.41 -0.81 7.40
C ALA A 67 8.44 -1.95 7.27
N LEU A 68 9.56 -1.70 6.57
CA LEU A 68 10.67 -2.65 6.44
C LEU A 68 11.37 -2.89 7.79
N ASP A 69 11.62 -1.82 8.55
CA ASP A 69 12.22 -1.91 9.89
C ASP A 69 11.32 -2.72 10.84
N ALA A 70 10.00 -2.46 10.80
CA ALA A 70 9.03 -3.22 11.58
C ALA A 70 8.98 -4.69 11.14
N ALA A 71 9.06 -4.96 9.83
CA ALA A 71 9.05 -6.30 9.30
C ALA A 71 10.28 -7.12 9.73
N ALA A 72 11.46 -6.49 9.68
CA ALA A 72 12.70 -7.08 10.18
C ALA A 72 12.62 -7.37 11.69
N ALA A 73 12.12 -6.42 12.49
CA ALA A 73 11.98 -6.57 13.94
C ALA A 73 10.94 -7.62 14.35
N LYS A 74 9.97 -7.93 13.48
CA LYS A 74 8.88 -8.88 13.74
C LYS A 74 9.00 -10.20 12.96
N ASN A 75 10.09 -10.41 12.26
CA ASN A 75 10.31 -11.59 11.42
C ASN A 75 9.18 -11.86 10.41
N CYS A 76 8.65 -10.80 9.79
CA CYS A 76 7.64 -10.93 8.75
C CYS A 76 8.15 -10.39 7.40
N ALA A 77 7.46 -10.79 6.33
CA ALA A 77 7.66 -10.28 4.98
C ALA A 77 6.66 -9.16 4.71
N VAL A 78 7.10 -8.15 3.96
CA VAL A 78 6.26 -7.05 3.50
C VAL A 78 6.48 -6.84 2.01
N THR A 79 5.39 -6.76 1.24
CA THR A 79 5.42 -6.41 -0.19
C THR A 79 4.74 -5.08 -0.42
N PHE A 80 5.28 -4.30 -1.36
CA PHE A 80 4.76 -2.97 -1.69
C PHE A 80 4.13 -3.00 -3.07
N HIS A 81 2.89 -2.54 -3.13
CA HIS A 81 2.08 -2.49 -4.33
C HIS A 81 1.65 -1.06 -4.60
N SER A 82 1.54 -0.72 -5.88
CA SER A 82 0.99 0.54 -6.31
C SER A 82 -0.53 0.47 -6.29
N ILE A 83 -1.19 1.38 -5.58
CA ILE A 83 -2.65 1.38 -5.54
C ILE A 83 -3.29 1.95 -6.83
N TYR A 84 -2.60 2.86 -7.52
CA TYR A 84 -3.15 3.56 -8.71
C TYR A 84 -2.56 3.09 -10.04
N ALA A 85 -1.30 2.66 -10.04
CA ALA A 85 -0.64 2.15 -11.25
C ALA A 85 -0.91 0.67 -11.49
N ASP A 86 -1.35 -0.05 -10.44
CA ASP A 86 -1.68 -1.47 -10.52
C ASP A 86 -2.92 -1.80 -9.66
N PRO A 87 -4.11 -1.33 -10.07
CA PRO A 87 -5.35 -1.55 -9.32
C PRO A 87 -5.72 -3.04 -9.22
N GLU A 88 -5.26 -3.87 -10.15
CA GLU A 88 -5.50 -5.32 -10.13
C GLU A 88 -4.77 -6.03 -8.99
N SER A 89 -3.64 -5.49 -8.52
CA SER A 89 -2.95 -6.07 -7.35
C SER A 89 -3.82 -6.08 -6.10
N LEU A 90 -4.73 -5.11 -5.94
CA LEU A 90 -5.67 -5.12 -4.82
C LEU A 90 -6.72 -6.23 -4.97
N SER A 91 -7.15 -6.53 -6.20
CA SER A 91 -8.15 -7.58 -6.49
C SER A 91 -7.61 -8.99 -6.19
N MET A 92 -6.28 -9.14 -6.27
CA MET A 92 -5.56 -10.38 -6.01
C MET A 92 -5.31 -10.67 -4.52
N VAL A 93 -5.45 -9.69 -3.61
CA VAL A 93 -5.19 -9.85 -2.17
C VAL A 93 -5.85 -11.10 -1.58
N GLN A 94 -7.10 -11.35 -1.99
CA GLN A 94 -7.90 -12.47 -1.52
C GLN A 94 -7.39 -13.86 -1.94
N TYR A 95 -6.43 -13.93 -2.86
CA TYR A 95 -5.83 -15.16 -3.39
C TYR A 95 -4.34 -15.28 -3.03
N SER A 96 -3.71 -14.19 -2.60
CA SER A 96 -2.25 -14.10 -2.38
C SER A 96 -1.78 -14.63 -1.02
N GLY A 97 -2.68 -15.03 -0.13
CA GLY A 97 -2.33 -15.58 1.19
C GLY A 97 -1.73 -14.56 2.16
N PHE A 98 -1.98 -13.26 1.97
CA PHE A 98 -1.53 -12.23 2.89
C PHE A 98 -2.24 -12.34 4.26
N ASN A 99 -1.49 -12.16 5.34
CA ASN A 99 -2.02 -12.13 6.71
C ASN A 99 -2.68 -10.80 7.08
N GLY A 100 -2.56 -9.79 6.23
CA GLY A 100 -3.17 -8.48 6.39
C GLY A 100 -2.64 -7.50 5.35
N ILE A 101 -3.38 -6.41 5.15
CA ILE A 101 -3.00 -5.36 4.22
C ILE A 101 -2.97 -4.00 4.90
N GLY A 102 -2.03 -3.15 4.47
CA GLY A 102 -2.02 -1.72 4.75
C GLY A 102 -2.38 -0.95 3.47
N LEU A 103 -3.18 0.11 3.57
CA LEU A 103 -3.53 0.94 2.43
C LEU A 103 -3.49 2.43 2.75
N TYR A 104 -2.99 3.20 1.79
CA TYR A 104 -3.12 4.65 1.77
C TYR A 104 -3.97 5.01 0.55
N LEU A 105 -5.23 5.41 0.79
CA LEU A 105 -6.17 5.84 -0.24
C LEU A 105 -6.48 7.33 -0.12
N TYR A 106 -6.39 8.06 -1.24
CA TYR A 106 -6.86 9.45 -1.30
C TYR A 106 -8.36 9.56 -1.60
N GLU A 107 -8.90 8.63 -2.37
CA GLU A 107 -10.26 8.69 -2.89
C GLU A 107 -11.06 7.47 -2.46
N ASN A 108 -12.36 7.70 -2.30
CA ASN A 108 -13.34 6.68 -1.97
C ASN A 108 -14.17 6.40 -3.23
N ASP A 109 -13.65 5.54 -4.11
CA ASP A 109 -14.39 5.08 -5.27
C ASP A 109 -15.17 3.78 -4.96
N GLU A 110 -16.35 3.64 -5.55
CA GLU A 110 -17.27 2.53 -5.26
C GLU A 110 -16.65 1.15 -5.52
N LYS A 111 -15.81 1.02 -6.56
CA LYS A 111 -15.20 -0.27 -6.91
C LYS A 111 -14.18 -0.70 -5.87
N THR A 112 -13.31 0.22 -5.45
CA THR A 112 -12.34 -0.04 -4.38
C THR A 112 -13.05 -0.35 -3.07
N MET A 113 -14.16 0.34 -2.77
CA MET A 113 -14.97 0.05 -1.58
C MET A 113 -15.54 -1.36 -1.56
N ASP A 114 -16.14 -1.78 -2.66
CA ASP A 114 -16.74 -3.12 -2.75
C ASP A 114 -15.66 -4.21 -2.67
N LEU A 115 -14.48 -3.94 -3.22
CA LEU A 115 -13.34 -4.83 -3.07
C LEU A 115 -12.83 -4.89 -1.63
N LEU A 116 -12.67 -3.76 -0.95
CA LEU A 116 -12.26 -3.71 0.46
C LEU A 116 -13.26 -4.43 1.38
N LYS A 117 -14.57 -4.27 1.15
CA LYS A 117 -15.61 -5.04 1.85
C LYS A 117 -15.47 -6.54 1.60
N THR A 118 -15.15 -6.93 0.36
CA THR A 118 -14.93 -8.35 0.02
C THR A 118 -13.71 -8.91 0.75
N ILE A 119 -12.61 -8.17 0.80
CA ILE A 119 -11.40 -8.53 1.56
C ILE A 119 -11.71 -8.66 3.05
N GLN A 120 -12.45 -7.69 3.61
CA GLN A 120 -12.89 -7.70 5.01
C GLN A 120 -13.77 -8.92 5.33
N ASN A 121 -14.73 -9.25 4.46
CA ASN A 121 -15.62 -10.40 4.63
C ASN A 121 -14.89 -11.75 4.59
N LYS A 122 -13.71 -11.80 3.95
CA LYS A 122 -12.80 -12.95 4.00
C LYS A 122 -11.95 -13.02 5.27
N GLY A 123 -12.11 -12.06 6.18
CA GLY A 123 -11.41 -12.00 7.46
C GLY A 123 -9.96 -11.54 7.33
N ILE A 124 -9.56 -10.97 6.20
CA ILE A 124 -8.22 -10.40 6.02
C ILE A 124 -8.19 -9.04 6.74
N PRO A 125 -7.31 -8.83 7.72
CA PRO A 125 -7.20 -7.55 8.42
C PRO A 125 -6.77 -6.40 7.49
N ILE A 126 -7.39 -5.25 7.67
CA ILE A 126 -7.20 -4.08 6.84
C ILE A 126 -6.75 -2.90 7.71
N VAL A 127 -5.55 -2.38 7.47
CA VAL A 127 -5.01 -1.18 8.11
C VAL A 127 -5.08 -0.01 7.13
N GLN A 128 -5.84 1.01 7.49
CA GLN A 128 -6.00 2.23 6.71
C GLN A 128 -5.05 3.29 7.25
N ILE A 129 -4.31 3.96 6.36
CA ILE A 129 -3.30 4.94 6.72
C ILE A 129 -3.81 6.34 6.41
N GLU A 130 -3.82 7.21 7.42
CA GLU A 130 -4.30 8.60 7.46
C GLU A 130 -5.80 8.78 7.20
N ASN A 131 -6.37 8.09 6.21
CA ASN A 131 -7.76 8.26 5.80
C ASN A 131 -8.59 7.02 6.12
N GLU A 132 -9.64 7.18 6.92
CA GLU A 132 -10.63 6.12 7.15
C GLU A 132 -11.66 6.09 6.01
N ILE A 133 -11.76 4.95 5.35
CA ILE A 133 -12.57 4.74 4.15
C ILE A 133 -13.65 3.69 4.40
N ILE A 134 -13.31 2.59 5.08
CA ILE A 134 -14.23 1.55 5.54
C ILE A 134 -14.16 1.37 7.06
N GLN A 135 -15.25 0.90 7.65
CA GLN A 135 -15.31 0.54 9.08
C GLN A 135 -15.83 -0.89 9.24
N GLY A 136 -15.39 -1.57 10.28
CA GLY A 136 -15.95 -2.86 10.71
C GLY A 136 -14.92 -3.78 11.36
N PRO A 137 -15.25 -5.07 11.52
CA PRO A 137 -14.35 -6.02 12.18
C PRO A 137 -13.05 -6.18 11.40
N ALA A 138 -11.94 -6.30 12.13
CA ALA A 138 -10.57 -6.42 11.59
C ALA A 138 -10.11 -5.25 10.70
N THR A 139 -10.78 -4.10 10.78
CA THR A 139 -10.36 -2.86 10.12
C THR A 139 -9.80 -1.90 11.16
N PHE A 140 -8.65 -1.29 10.88
CA PHE A 140 -7.94 -0.39 11.78
C PHE A 140 -7.54 0.89 11.05
N LEU A 141 -7.46 2.00 11.77
CA LEU A 141 -6.93 3.27 11.27
C LEU A 141 -5.62 3.60 11.99
N ILE A 142 -4.58 3.88 11.22
CA ILE A 142 -3.33 4.47 11.71
C ILE A 142 -3.19 5.82 11.05
N GLY A 143 -3.17 6.88 11.85
CA GLY A 143 -3.01 8.22 11.31
C GLY A 143 -2.74 9.23 12.41
N THR A 144 -2.54 10.46 11.97
CA THR A 144 -2.28 11.57 12.87
C THR A 144 -3.58 12.10 13.47
N ASN A 145 -3.58 12.42 14.77
CA ASN A 145 -4.72 13.09 15.38
C ASN A 145 -4.80 14.55 14.88
N ASN A 146 -5.79 14.86 14.06
CA ASN A 146 -5.97 16.15 13.40
C ASN A 146 -6.10 17.34 14.38
N PHE A 147 -6.64 17.12 15.59
CA PHE A 147 -6.65 18.16 16.63
C PHE A 147 -5.23 18.47 17.13
N ASN A 148 -4.40 17.44 17.32
CA ASN A 148 -3.00 17.62 17.72
C ASN A 148 -2.16 18.26 16.60
N VAL A 149 -2.44 17.94 15.33
CA VAL A 149 -1.86 18.65 14.18
C VAL A 149 -2.18 20.14 14.28
N GLY A 150 -3.44 20.49 14.51
CA GLY A 150 -3.88 21.86 14.72
C GLY A 150 -3.14 22.55 15.87
N LYS A 151 -2.98 21.87 17.02
CA LYS A 151 -2.19 22.40 18.14
C LYS A 151 -0.73 22.65 17.76
N GLY A 152 -0.13 21.74 16.98
CA GLY A 152 1.24 21.89 16.46
C GLY A 152 1.38 23.13 15.58
N ILE A 153 0.46 23.32 14.63
CA ILE A 153 0.41 24.51 13.77
C ILE A 153 0.27 25.79 14.61
N GLY A 154 -0.66 25.81 15.57
CA GLY A 154 -0.84 26.95 16.48
C GLY A 154 0.42 27.24 17.31
N SER A 155 1.11 26.18 17.78
CA SER A 155 2.34 26.33 18.57
C SER A 155 3.48 26.91 17.74
N LEU A 156 3.63 26.48 16.48
CA LEU A 156 4.57 27.08 15.53
C LEU A 156 4.23 28.54 15.25
N ALA A 157 2.94 28.86 15.09
CA ALA A 157 2.50 30.23 14.86
C ALA A 157 2.77 31.14 16.08
N LEU A 158 2.69 30.64 17.32
CA LEU A 158 3.07 31.41 18.51
C LEU A 158 4.55 31.82 18.52
N GLN A 159 5.42 30.99 17.94
CA GLN A 159 6.87 31.27 17.89
C GLN A 159 7.22 32.48 17.02
N THR A 160 6.30 32.94 16.17
CA THR A 160 6.49 34.16 15.36
C THR A 160 6.53 35.45 16.19
N GLY A 161 6.02 35.42 17.43
CA GLY A 161 6.01 36.58 18.32
C GLY A 161 4.94 37.64 18.01
N PHE A 162 4.12 37.46 16.99
CA PHE A 162 3.03 38.40 16.69
C PHE A 162 1.95 38.39 17.78
N ASN A 163 1.43 39.58 18.09
CA ASN A 163 0.35 39.76 19.06
C ASN A 163 -1.04 39.44 18.49
N SER A 164 -1.17 39.49 17.16
CA SER A 164 -2.41 39.21 16.44
C SER A 164 -2.07 38.55 15.10
N LEU A 165 -2.71 37.43 14.80
CA LEU A 165 -2.44 36.57 13.65
C LEU A 165 -3.66 36.46 12.75
N ASN A 166 -3.44 36.69 11.45
CA ASN A 166 -4.36 36.35 10.38
C ASN A 166 -3.79 35.15 9.63
N MET A 167 -4.48 34.01 9.70
CA MET A 167 -4.00 32.74 9.15
C MET A 167 -4.89 32.26 8.01
N VAL A 168 -4.26 31.67 6.99
CA VAL A 168 -4.92 30.96 5.90
C VAL A 168 -4.42 29.51 5.91
N LEU A 169 -5.35 28.56 6.05
CA LEU A 169 -5.08 27.14 5.93
C LEU A 169 -5.37 26.71 4.50
N VAL A 170 -4.32 26.27 3.79
CA VAL A 170 -4.42 25.80 2.41
C VAL A 170 -4.41 24.28 2.38
N TYR A 171 -5.53 23.70 1.97
CA TYR A 171 -5.68 22.25 1.83
C TYR A 171 -5.45 21.83 0.37
N SER A 172 -4.78 20.68 0.20
CA SER A 172 -4.63 20.08 -1.11
C SER A 172 -5.90 19.34 -1.51
N ARG A 173 -6.43 19.62 -2.71
CA ARG A 173 -7.57 18.85 -3.26
C ARG A 173 -7.25 17.38 -3.50
N LYS A 174 -5.96 17.02 -3.58
CA LYS A 174 -5.50 15.62 -3.75
C LYS A 174 -5.58 14.80 -2.46
N ASN A 175 -5.85 15.41 -1.30
CA ASN A 175 -6.02 14.69 -0.04
C ASN A 175 -7.29 15.17 0.68
N PRO A 176 -8.47 14.72 0.22
CA PRO A 176 -9.74 15.16 0.77
C PRO A 176 -9.94 14.75 2.24
N GLY A 177 -9.29 13.68 2.71
CA GLY A 177 -9.42 13.22 4.11
C GLY A 177 -8.89 14.23 5.15
N VAL A 178 -7.86 14.99 4.81
CA VAL A 178 -7.39 16.09 5.68
C VAL A 178 -8.38 17.26 5.68
N TYR A 179 -9.10 17.47 4.57
CA TYR A 179 -10.12 18.51 4.48
C TYR A 179 -11.42 18.12 5.19
N SER A 180 -11.84 16.84 5.17
CA SER A 180 -13.02 16.37 5.92
C SER A 180 -12.87 16.62 7.42
N ASP A 181 -11.64 16.57 7.92
CA ASP A 181 -11.31 16.83 9.32
C ASP A 181 -10.77 18.24 9.60
N ALA A 182 -10.92 19.17 8.64
CA ALA A 182 -10.42 20.54 8.76
C ALA A 182 -10.92 21.24 10.05
N THR A 183 -12.14 20.92 10.48
CA THR A 183 -12.72 21.47 11.72
C THR A 183 -11.88 21.11 12.95
N LEU A 184 -11.36 19.87 13.05
CA LEU A 184 -10.53 19.46 14.19
C LEU A 184 -9.19 20.20 14.19
N ILE A 185 -8.59 20.39 13.02
CA ILE A 185 -7.36 21.16 12.86
C ILE A 185 -7.59 22.61 13.30
N GLU A 186 -8.68 23.23 12.85
CA GLU A 186 -9.03 24.59 13.27
C GLU A 186 -9.25 24.70 14.78
N MET A 187 -9.96 23.74 15.38
CA MET A 187 -10.18 23.71 16.83
C MET A 187 -8.85 23.60 17.58
N GLY A 188 -7.91 22.77 17.09
CA GLY A 188 -6.57 22.65 17.66
C GLY A 188 -5.79 23.97 17.61
N ILE A 189 -5.86 24.68 16.48
CA ILE A 189 -5.22 26.00 16.30
C ILE A 189 -5.84 27.03 17.24
N LYS A 190 -7.18 27.13 17.25
CA LYS A 190 -7.94 28.05 18.10
C LYS A 190 -7.66 27.82 19.59
N ASN A 191 -7.54 26.56 20.01
CA ASN A 191 -7.22 26.21 21.40
C ASN A 191 -5.85 26.73 21.85
N VAL A 192 -4.86 26.73 20.96
CA VAL A 192 -3.50 27.21 21.28
C VAL A 192 -3.40 28.73 21.17
N LEU A 193 -3.94 29.31 20.11
CA LEU A 193 -3.79 30.74 19.82
C LEU A 193 -4.76 31.63 20.61
N LYS A 194 -5.95 31.13 20.95
CA LYS A 194 -6.99 31.86 21.68
C LYS A 194 -7.18 33.27 21.11
N ASP A 195 -7.02 34.29 21.93
CA ASP A 195 -7.24 35.71 21.59
C ASP A 195 -6.19 36.27 20.61
N LYS A 196 -5.08 35.57 20.39
CA LYS A 196 -4.07 35.97 19.39
C LYS A 196 -4.49 35.68 17.96
N LEU A 197 -5.50 34.84 17.75
CA LEU A 197 -6.01 34.54 16.41
C LEU A 197 -7.11 35.55 16.06
N ALA A 198 -6.77 36.56 15.27
CA ALA A 198 -7.75 37.53 14.77
C ALA A 198 -8.64 36.92 13.67
N MET A 199 -8.06 36.09 12.81
CA MET A 199 -8.78 35.50 11.69
C MET A 199 -8.17 34.18 11.24
N LEU A 200 -9.03 33.21 10.93
CA LEU A 200 -8.65 31.94 10.31
C LEU A 200 -9.56 31.69 9.12
N ARG A 201 -8.96 31.52 7.94
CA ARG A 201 -9.68 31.19 6.70
C ARG A 201 -9.16 29.89 6.11
N ARG A 202 -10.02 29.19 5.37
CA ARG A 202 -9.68 27.96 4.66
C ARG A 202 -9.69 28.22 3.16
N GLU A 203 -8.70 27.69 2.49
CA GLU A 203 -8.60 27.69 1.05
C GLU A 203 -8.28 26.28 0.56
N THR A 204 -8.74 25.94 -0.64
CA THR A 204 -8.35 24.70 -1.32
C THR A 204 -7.52 25.03 -2.55
N ALA A 205 -6.35 24.42 -2.65
CA ALA A 205 -5.49 24.57 -3.81
C ALA A 205 -5.40 23.26 -4.58
N SER A 206 -5.58 23.35 -5.90
CA SER A 206 -5.04 22.33 -6.80
C SER A 206 -3.55 22.62 -6.95
N LEU A 207 -2.73 21.98 -6.13
CA LEU A 207 -1.28 21.96 -6.35
C LEU A 207 -1.02 21.19 -7.66
N LEU A 208 -1.00 21.91 -8.78
CA LEU A 208 -0.16 21.53 -9.92
C LEU A 208 1.25 21.52 -9.36
N LEU A 209 1.84 20.32 -9.25
CA LEU A 209 3.22 20.16 -8.88
C LEU A 209 4.02 21.05 -9.84
N ILE A 210 4.71 22.05 -9.30
CA ILE A 210 5.78 22.71 -10.03
C ILE A 210 6.73 21.56 -10.39
N PRO A 211 7.02 21.31 -11.68
CA PRO A 211 7.98 20.29 -12.04
C PRO A 211 9.33 20.73 -11.48
N THR A 212 9.83 20.00 -10.49
CA THR A 212 11.23 20.04 -10.07
C THR A 212 11.99 18.95 -10.80
#